data_AF-J0RAW9-F1
#
_entry.id   AF-J0RAW9-F1
#
_cell.length_a   1.000
_cell.length_b   1.000
_cell.length_c   1.000
_cell.angle_alpha   90.00
_cell.angle_beta   90.00
_cell.angle_gamma   90.00
#
_symmetry.space_group_name_H-M   'P 1'
#
loop_
_entity.id
_entity.type
_entity.pdbx_description
1 polymer ?
#
loop_
_entity_poly.entity_id
_entity_poly.type
_entity_poly.pdbx_seq_one_letter_code
_entity_poly.pdbx_strand_id
1 'polypeptide(L)'
;MKQGSVQKETEENLMKEERTQTSQSQKKLHSQKERSEQQEPPLPKDTRPPHPCPICGQMSQKSAYPFCSPRCRAIDLNRWLSGAYILPPPPQVSDEEE
;
A
#
# COMPACT_ATOMS: atom_id res chain seq x y z
N MET A 1 -67.06 -28.38 -7.56
CA MET A 1 -66.29 -27.23 -8.11
C MET A 1 -65.19 -26.85 -7.12
N LYS A 2 -63.98 -27.41 -7.24
CA LYS A 2 -62.79 -26.99 -6.44
C LYS A 2 -61.52 -27.27 -7.25
N GLN A 3 -61.15 -26.34 -8.13
CA GLN A 3 -59.83 -26.28 -8.76
C GLN A 3 -59.49 -24.80 -8.87
N GLY A 4 -58.56 -24.30 -8.05
CA GLY A 4 -58.24 -22.87 -8.06
C GLY A 4 -57.18 -22.42 -7.05
N SER A 5 -56.75 -23.29 -6.13
CA SER A 5 -55.75 -22.90 -5.11
C SER A 5 -54.32 -23.34 -5.41
N VAL A 6 -54.12 -24.40 -6.21
CA VAL A 6 -52.79 -25.03 -6.38
C VAL A 6 -51.88 -24.28 -7.38
N GLN A 7 -52.45 -23.49 -8.30
CA GLN A 7 -51.68 -22.84 -9.37
C GLN A 7 -50.96 -21.54 -8.94
N LYS A 8 -51.41 -20.88 -7.85
CA LYS A 8 -50.78 -19.62 -7.39
C LYS A 8 -49.54 -19.84 -6.54
N GLU A 9 -49.40 -21.01 -5.91
CA GLU A 9 -48.28 -21.31 -5.00
C GLU A 9 -46.98 -21.68 -5.75
N THR A 10 -47.07 -22.11 -7.02
CA THR A 10 -45.93 -22.51 -7.84
C THR A 10 -45.22 -21.34 -8.53
N GLU A 11 -45.96 -20.30 -8.93
CA GLU A 11 -45.37 -19.12 -9.57
C GLU A 11 -44.61 -18.23 -8.58
N GLU A 12 -45.08 -18.13 -7.34
CA GLU A 12 -44.44 -17.32 -6.30
C GLU A 12 -43.13 -17.93 -5.76
N ASN A 13 -42.97 -19.26 -5.89
CA ASN A 13 -41.74 -19.96 -5.52
C ASN A 13 -40.66 -19.85 -6.62
N LEU A 14 -41.05 -19.86 -7.90
CA LEU A 14 -40.12 -19.74 -9.02
C LEU A 14 -39.40 -18.37 -9.05
N MET A 15 -40.11 -17.28 -8.73
CA MET A 15 -39.51 -15.94 -8.68
C MET A 15 -38.64 -15.67 -7.42
N LYS A 16 -38.74 -16.52 -6.39
CA LYS A 16 -37.92 -16.42 -5.15
C LYS A 16 -36.58 -17.16 -5.30
N GLU A 17 -36.53 -18.23 -6.10
CA GLU A 17 -35.29 -18.97 -6.38
C GLU A 17 -34.33 -18.20 -7.30
N GLU A 18 -34.84 -17.42 -8.27
CA GLU A 18 -33.98 -16.61 -9.16
C GLU A 18 -33.33 -15.42 -8.43
N ARG A 19 -34.01 -14.82 -7.45
CA ARG A 19 -33.48 -13.67 -6.68
C ARG A 19 -32.34 -14.03 -5.73
N THR A 20 -32.28 -15.26 -5.25
CA THR A 20 -31.22 -15.71 -4.34
C THR A 20 -29.96 -16.15 -5.09
N GLN A 21 -30.08 -16.65 -6.33
CA GLN A 21 -28.93 -17.04 -7.15
C GLN A 21 -28.08 -15.86 -7.62
N THR A 22 -28.67 -14.71 -7.98
CA THR A 22 -27.90 -13.51 -8.35
C THR A 22 -27.05 -12.98 -7.18
N SER A 23 -27.55 -13.09 -5.94
CA SER A 23 -26.86 -12.59 -4.74
C SER A 23 -25.65 -13.44 -4.32
N GLN A 24 -25.66 -14.75 -4.64
CA GLN A 24 -24.52 -15.64 -4.39
C GLN A 24 -23.37 -15.42 -5.39
N SER A 25 -23.69 -15.10 -6.64
CA SER A 25 -22.68 -14.90 -7.69
C SER A 25 -21.89 -13.59 -7.49
N GLN A 26 -22.54 -12.52 -7.01
CA GLN A 26 -21.89 -11.22 -6.80
C GLN A 26 -20.84 -11.21 -5.67
N LYS A 27 -20.98 -12.07 -4.66
CA LYS A 27 -20.01 -12.14 -3.54
C LYS A 27 -18.69 -12.81 -3.92
N LYS A 28 -18.67 -13.62 -4.98
CA LYS A 28 -17.49 -14.39 -5.39
C LYS A 28 -16.47 -13.56 -6.19
N LEU A 29 -16.89 -12.45 -6.78
CA LEU A 29 -16.03 -11.60 -7.62
C LEU A 29 -15.23 -10.53 -6.83
N HIS A 30 -15.75 -10.03 -5.71
CA HIS A 30 -14.99 -9.09 -4.87
C HIS A 30 -13.83 -9.74 -4.10
N SER A 31 -13.92 -11.05 -3.82
CA SER A 31 -12.87 -11.78 -3.10
C SER A 31 -11.60 -12.02 -3.93
N GLN A 32 -11.67 -11.88 -5.27
CA GLN A 32 -10.58 -12.26 -6.16
C GLN A 32 -9.70 -11.07 -6.59
N LYS A 33 -10.14 -9.82 -6.38
CA LYS A 33 -9.41 -8.63 -6.84
C LYS A 33 -8.37 -8.09 -5.85
N GLU A 34 -8.47 -8.45 -4.57
CA GLU A 34 -7.51 -8.07 -3.52
C GLU A 34 -6.23 -8.91 -3.53
N ARG A 35 -6.12 -9.95 -4.39
CA ARG A 35 -5.01 -10.93 -4.36
C ARG A 35 -3.84 -10.58 -5.29
N SER A 36 -4.02 -9.61 -6.18
CA SER A 36 -3.11 -9.37 -7.33
C SER A 36 -2.22 -8.14 -7.21
N GLU A 37 -2.23 -7.45 -6.08
CA GLU A 37 -1.31 -6.35 -5.83
C GLU A 37 0.04 -6.93 -5.36
N GLN A 38 1.00 -7.01 -6.28
CA GLN A 38 2.46 -7.01 -6.02
C GLN A 38 3.07 -8.28 -5.38
N GLN A 39 3.32 -9.30 -6.20
CA GLN A 39 4.36 -10.29 -5.91
C GLN A 39 5.60 -10.01 -6.78
N GLU A 40 6.19 -8.82 -6.61
CA GLU A 40 7.62 -8.65 -6.88
C GLU A 40 8.36 -9.48 -5.81
N PRO A 41 9.35 -10.33 -6.17
CA PRO A 41 10.14 -11.02 -5.17
C PRO A 41 10.76 -9.95 -4.26
N PRO A 42 10.57 -10.01 -2.92
CA PRO A 42 11.12 -9.00 -2.04
C PRO A 42 12.64 -9.07 -2.15
N LEU A 43 13.23 -8.11 -2.85
CA LEU A 43 14.66 -7.86 -2.77
C LEU A 43 15.01 -7.83 -1.26
N PRO A 44 16.07 -8.52 -0.82
CA PRO A 44 16.39 -8.61 0.59
C PRO A 44 16.77 -7.21 1.07
N LYS A 45 15.80 -6.53 1.68
CA LYS A 45 15.86 -5.15 2.21
C LYS A 45 16.84 -4.96 3.37
N ASP A 46 17.62 -6.00 3.67
CA ASP A 46 18.08 -6.37 4.99
C ASP A 46 19.51 -6.89 5.03
N THR A 47 20.22 -6.88 3.91
CA THR A 47 21.65 -7.28 3.84
C THR A 47 22.60 -6.17 4.24
N ARG A 48 22.08 -4.96 4.52
CA ARG A 48 22.92 -3.82 4.85
C ARG A 48 23.24 -3.79 6.35
N PRO A 49 24.51 -3.53 6.73
CA PRO A 49 24.89 -3.44 8.13
C PRO A 49 24.16 -2.28 8.82
N PRO A 50 23.82 -2.42 10.12
CA PRO A 50 23.20 -1.36 10.89
C PRO A 50 24.14 -0.17 11.01
N HIS A 51 23.61 1.03 10.82
CA HIS A 51 24.36 2.28 10.90
C HIS A 51 23.63 3.28 11.81
N PRO A 52 24.32 4.30 12.34
CA PRO A 52 23.67 5.31 13.19
C PRO A 52 22.66 6.14 12.40
N CYS A 53 21.50 6.37 13.00
CA CYS A 53 20.41 7.17 12.43
C CYS A 53 20.92 8.59 12.14
N PRO A 54 20.74 9.12 10.92
CA PRO A 54 21.22 10.46 10.56
C PRO A 54 20.49 11.60 11.27
N ILE A 55 19.37 11.31 11.94
CA ILE A 55 18.54 12.30 12.65
C ILE A 55 18.87 12.38 14.15
N CYS A 56 19.18 11.25 14.79
CA CYS A 56 19.36 11.20 16.25
C CYS A 56 20.57 10.37 16.73
N GLY A 57 21.31 9.72 15.83
CA GLY A 57 22.49 8.91 16.14
C GLY A 57 22.23 7.51 16.69
N GLN A 58 20.99 7.15 17.05
CA GLN A 58 20.65 5.80 17.51
C GLN A 58 20.80 4.75 16.41
N MET A 59 21.05 3.48 16.76
CA MET A 59 21.22 2.42 15.78
C MET A 59 19.97 2.23 14.90
N SER A 60 20.17 2.14 13.57
CA SER A 60 19.09 1.94 12.60
C SER A 60 18.32 0.65 12.89
N GLN A 61 17.00 0.70 12.80
CA GLN A 61 16.13 -0.48 12.91
C GLN A 61 15.87 -1.06 11.54
N LYS A 62 15.79 -2.39 11.45
CA LYS A 62 15.63 -3.11 10.19
C LYS A 62 14.35 -2.72 9.43
N SER A 63 13.27 -2.47 10.16
CA SER A 63 11.98 -1.97 9.62
C SER A 63 12.00 -0.49 9.19
N ALA A 64 12.92 0.31 9.74
CA ALA A 64 12.98 1.75 9.55
C ALA A 64 14.25 2.23 8.82
N TYR A 65 15.14 1.32 8.42
CA TYR A 65 16.43 1.60 7.79
C TYR A 65 16.29 2.64 6.66
N PRO A 66 17.10 3.71 6.62
CA PRO A 66 18.31 4.01 7.42
C PRO A 66 18.07 4.60 8.83
N PHE A 67 16.83 4.68 9.31
CA PHE A 67 16.48 5.38 10.54
C PHE A 67 16.25 4.42 11.72
N CYS A 68 16.23 4.96 12.94
CA CYS A 68 15.86 4.20 14.13
C CYS A 68 14.33 4.02 14.30
N SER A 69 13.50 4.86 13.64
CA SER A 69 12.05 4.86 13.80
C SER A 69 11.31 5.57 12.66
N PRO A 70 9.99 5.32 12.49
CA PRO A 70 9.14 6.09 11.57
C PRO A 70 9.13 7.59 11.86
N ARG A 71 9.23 7.99 13.14
CA ARG A 71 9.31 9.40 13.55
C ARG A 71 10.53 10.09 12.95
N CYS A 72 11.71 9.48 13.03
CA CYS A 72 12.94 10.05 12.46
C CYS A 72 12.85 10.16 10.93
N ARG A 73 12.23 9.20 10.25
CA ARG A 73 11.96 9.29 8.81
C ARG A 73 11.09 10.51 8.45
N ALA A 74 10.04 10.77 9.23
CA ALA A 74 9.17 11.93 9.00
C ALA A 74 9.88 13.26 9.26
N ILE A 75 10.75 13.32 10.27
CA ILE A 75 11.59 14.51 10.55
C ILE A 75 12.54 14.77 9.39
N ASP A 76 13.24 13.72 8.90
CA ASP A 76 14.12 13.84 7.75
C ASP A 76 13.37 14.40 6.55
N LEU A 77 12.20 13.82 6.23
CA LEU A 77 11.33 14.31 5.15
C LEU A 77 10.98 15.79 5.31
N ASN A 78 10.66 16.24 6.52
CA ASN A 78 10.41 17.67 6.76
C ASN A 78 11.64 18.54 6.48
N ARG A 79 12.85 18.08 6.85
CA ARG A 79 14.10 18.80 6.54
C ARG A 79 14.32 18.93 5.04
N TRP A 80 14.00 17.88 4.27
CA TRP A 80 14.00 17.94 2.79
C TRP A 80 13.02 18.99 2.27
N LEU A 81 11.76 18.92 2.71
CA LEU A 81 10.71 19.84 2.26
C LEU A 81 10.94 21.29 2.68
N SER A 82 11.68 21.50 3.77
CA SER A 82 12.05 22.84 4.26
C SER A 82 13.31 23.41 3.58
N GLY A 83 13.97 22.67 2.69
CA GLY A 83 15.22 23.10 2.05
C GLY A 83 16.41 23.17 3.01
N ALA A 84 16.40 22.39 4.09
CA ALA A 84 17.48 22.42 5.09
C ALA A 84 18.79 21.75 4.61
N TYR A 85 18.75 21.01 3.51
CA TYR A 85 19.93 20.38 2.91
C TYR A 85 20.54 21.32 1.87
N ILE A 86 21.79 21.74 2.12
CA ILE A 86 22.54 22.67 1.27
C ILE A 86 23.72 21.93 0.65
N LEU A 87 23.86 21.99 -0.67
CA LEU A 87 25.06 21.54 -1.35
C LEU A 87 26.14 22.64 -1.24
N PRO A 88 27.39 22.29 -0.90
CA PRO A 88 28.48 23.26 -0.91
C PRO A 88 28.68 23.82 -2.33
N PRO A 89 29.09 25.09 -2.47
CA PRO A 89 29.43 25.64 -3.77
C PRO A 89 30.63 24.89 -4.37
N PRO A 90 30.73 24.83 -5.71
CA PRO A 90 31.93 24.28 -6.36
C PRO A 90 33.17 25.08 -5.93
N PRO A 91 34.36 24.45 -5.92
CA PRO A 91 35.60 25.18 -5.64
C PRO A 91 35.75 26.32 -6.66
N GLN A 92 36.06 27.52 -6.16
CA GLN A 92 36.43 28.66 -7.00
C GLN A 92 37.66 28.31 -7.86
N VAL A 93 37.43 28.03 -9.13
CA VAL A 93 38.49 28.02 -10.14
C VAL A 93 38.80 29.49 -10.45
N SER A 94 40.01 29.94 -10.13
CA SER A 94 40.49 31.25 -10.57
C SER A 94 40.85 31.10 -12.05
N ASP A 95 40.00 31.64 -12.93
CA ASP A 95 40.33 31.82 -14.35
C ASP A 95 41.38 32.95 -14.45
N GLU A 96 42.62 32.65 -14.07
CA GLU A 96 43.80 33.47 -14.31
C GLU A 96 44.62 32.83 -15.44
N GLU A 97 44.08 32.80 -16.66
CA GLU A 97 44.87 32.58 -17.87
C GLU A 97 44.46 33.63 -18.92
N GLU A 98 45.38 34.59 -19.12
CA GLU A 98 45.42 35.58 -20.21
C GLU A 98 45.81 34.91 -21.54
#